data_AF-A0A5H2YQ18-F1
#
_entry.id   AF-A0A5H2YQ18-F1
#
_cell.length_a   1.000
_cell.length_b   1.000
_cell.length_c   1.000
_cell.angle_alpha   90.00
_cell.angle_beta   90.00
_cell.angle_gamma   90.00
#
_symmetry.space_group_name_H-M   'P 1'
#
loop_
_entity.id
_entity.type
_entity.pdbx_description
1 polymer ?
#
loop_
_entity_poly.entity_id
_entity_poly.type
_entity_poly.pdbx_seq_one_letter_code
_entity_poly.pdbx_strand_id
1 'polypeptide(L)'
;MDQFPNFKRSILNSLSDKAFNLIKGNTDSEYAFALFMDTIDFRDNLLAEELKLALYETIRRIIQFRIDNGANTNAFINFAVSDGISTVATRFATDANSQPASLFYTQGTFDYEQLADDITVNKESNGNIIICSEPLTETSEGWIKVARNHAIVVDSNNSVTVEAIPIPFQS
;
A
#
# COMPACT_ATOMS: atom_id res chain seq x y z
N MET A 1 3.56 -11.53 4.60
CA MET A 1 5.03 -11.41 4.63
C MET A 1 5.62 -12.74 5.06
N ASP A 2 6.20 -13.47 4.12
CA ASP A 2 6.77 -14.79 4.39
C ASP A 2 7.88 -14.72 5.44
N GLN A 3 8.05 -15.76 6.25
CA GLN A 3 9.05 -15.81 7.33
C GLN A 3 8.91 -14.71 8.39
N PHE A 4 7.73 -14.09 8.53
CA PHE A 4 7.44 -13.08 9.56
C PHE A 4 7.95 -13.42 10.98
N PRO A 5 7.80 -14.66 11.49
CA PRO A 5 8.33 -15.02 12.81
C PRO A 5 9.82 -14.74 13.03
N ASN A 6 10.64 -14.75 11.96
CA ASN A 6 12.09 -14.58 12.05
C ASN A 6 12.48 -13.14 12.41
N PHE A 7 11.74 -12.15 11.92
CA PHE A 7 12.06 -10.72 12.11
C PHE A 7 11.04 -9.96 12.96
N LYS A 8 9.94 -10.63 13.36
CA LYS A 8 8.91 -10.09 14.25
C LYS A 8 9.49 -9.43 15.50
N ARG A 9 10.45 -10.09 16.17
CA ARG A 9 11.06 -9.57 17.41
C ARG A 9 11.87 -8.30 17.16
N SER A 10 12.56 -8.20 16.01
CA SER A 10 13.30 -6.99 15.64
C SER A 10 12.37 -5.81 15.42
N ILE A 11 11.21 -6.01 14.80
CA ILE A 11 10.18 -4.97 14.69
C ILE A 11 9.77 -4.51 16.08
N LEU A 12 9.33 -5.42 16.97
CA LEU A 12 8.88 -5.07 18.32
C LEU A 12 9.92 -4.29 19.11
N ASN A 13 11.18 -4.71 19.08
CA ASN A 13 12.27 -4.04 19.79
C ASN A 13 12.58 -2.64 19.24
N SER A 14 12.12 -2.31 18.04
CA SER A 14 12.34 -1.01 17.40
C SER A 14 11.21 -0.01 17.58
N LEU A 15 10.04 -0.45 18.08
CA LEU A 15 8.87 0.39 18.26
C LEU A 15 8.96 1.19 19.56
N SER A 16 8.42 2.41 19.56
CA SER A 16 8.09 3.11 20.80
C SER A 16 7.03 2.35 21.62
N ASP A 17 6.93 2.65 22.92
CA ASP A 17 5.88 2.08 23.78
C ASP A 17 4.47 2.38 23.22
N LYS A 18 4.28 3.56 22.62
CA LYS A 18 3.00 3.95 22.02
C LYS A 18 2.64 3.05 20.84
N ALA A 19 3.59 2.79 19.94
CA ALA A 19 3.41 1.90 18.80
C ALA A 19 3.29 0.43 19.19
N PHE A 20 4.08 -0.03 20.16
CA PHE A 20 3.95 -1.38 20.72
C PHE A 20 2.52 -1.64 21.23
N ASN A 21 1.94 -0.67 21.94
CA ASN A 21 0.61 -0.79 22.51
C ASN A 21 -0.54 -0.78 21.48
N LEU A 22 -0.29 -0.40 20.22
CA LEU A 22 -1.28 -0.50 19.14
C LEU A 22 -1.54 -1.95 18.72
N ILE A 23 -0.54 -2.82 18.86
CA ILE A 23 -0.62 -4.21 18.42
C ILE A 23 -1.54 -4.98 19.38
N LYS A 24 -2.60 -5.60 18.85
CA LYS A 24 -3.57 -6.39 19.63
C LYS A 24 -3.60 -7.87 19.23
N GLY A 25 -3.11 -8.16 18.03
CA GLY A 25 -3.01 -9.49 17.46
C GLY A 25 -1.58 -9.90 17.14
N ASN A 26 -1.47 -10.72 16.10
CA ASN A 26 -0.21 -11.38 15.73
C ASN A 26 0.00 -11.43 14.21
N THR A 27 -0.75 -10.63 13.46
CA THR A 27 -0.59 -10.53 12.01
C THR A 27 0.58 -9.62 11.68
N ASP A 28 1.21 -9.87 10.55
CA ASP A 28 2.29 -9.04 10.03
C ASP A 28 1.79 -7.64 9.60
N SER A 29 0.54 -7.53 9.15
CA SER A 29 -0.11 -6.26 8.83
C SER A 29 -0.27 -5.34 10.03
N GLU A 30 -0.63 -5.86 11.22
CA GLU A 30 -0.70 -5.04 12.44
C GLU A 30 0.66 -4.48 12.84
N TYR A 31 1.72 -5.28 12.68
CA TYR A 31 3.08 -4.88 13.04
C TYR A 31 3.63 -3.86 12.04
N ALA A 32 3.33 -4.03 10.75
CA ALA A 32 3.63 -3.04 9.73
C ALA A 32 2.88 -1.72 9.97
N PHE A 33 1.62 -1.78 10.38
CA PHE A 33 0.83 -0.59 10.70
C PHE A 33 1.37 0.11 11.95
N ALA A 34 1.70 -0.62 13.02
CA ALA A 34 2.33 -0.05 14.20
C ALA A 34 3.66 0.63 13.87
N LEU A 35 4.49 0.00 13.02
CA LEU A 35 5.74 0.57 12.52
C LEU A 35 5.52 1.84 11.68
N PHE A 36 4.48 1.87 10.85
CA PHE A 36 4.07 3.04 10.09
C PHE A 36 3.63 4.19 11.02
N MET A 37 2.78 3.91 12.00
CA MET A 37 2.32 4.90 12.99
C MET A 37 3.48 5.48 13.80
N ASP A 38 4.44 4.64 14.18
CA ASP A 38 5.69 5.05 14.82
C ASP A 38 6.54 5.94 13.91
N THR A 39 6.62 5.59 12.62
CA THR A 39 7.39 6.32 11.60
C THR A 39 6.84 7.74 11.37
N ILE A 40 5.53 7.94 11.46
CA ILE A 40 4.92 9.27 11.36
C ILE A 40 4.87 10.00 12.70
N ASP A 41 5.41 9.43 13.78
CA ASP A 41 5.31 9.93 15.15
C ASP A 41 3.86 10.22 15.57
N PHE A 42 2.93 9.39 15.10
CA PHE A 42 1.49 9.56 15.34
C PHE A 42 0.95 10.95 14.99
N ARG A 43 1.58 11.64 14.04
CA ARG A 43 1.09 12.93 13.54
C ARG A 43 -0.18 12.73 12.73
N ASP A 44 -1.13 13.61 12.96
CA ASP A 44 -2.33 13.75 12.14
C ASP A 44 -2.10 14.82 11.04
N ASN A 45 -2.98 14.85 10.03
CA ASN A 45 -2.99 15.86 8.95
C ASN A 45 -1.69 15.92 8.13
N LEU A 46 -1.15 14.75 7.75
CA LEU A 46 0.01 14.67 6.87
C LEU A 46 -0.35 15.17 5.47
N LEU A 47 0.62 15.77 4.78
CA LEU A 47 0.50 15.93 3.34
C LEU A 47 0.59 14.56 2.66
N ALA A 48 -0.04 14.41 1.49
CA ALA A 48 0.02 13.17 0.70
C ALA A 48 1.47 12.69 0.47
N GLU A 49 2.39 13.64 0.27
CA GLU A 49 3.83 13.36 0.11
C GLU A 49 4.46 12.80 1.39
N GLU A 50 4.13 13.35 2.56
CA GLU A 50 4.64 12.84 3.84
C GLU A 50 4.08 11.45 4.15
N LEU A 51 2.80 11.23 3.87
CA LEU A 51 2.13 9.93 4.01
C LEU A 51 2.82 8.87 3.14
N LYS A 52 3.10 9.21 1.88
CA LYS A 52 3.85 8.37 0.94
C LYS A 52 5.25 8.05 1.46
N LEU A 53 6.02 9.07 1.81
CA LEU A 53 7.40 8.90 2.26
C LEU A 53 7.48 8.06 3.54
N ALA A 54 6.53 8.22 4.46
CA ALA A 54 6.43 7.39 5.65
C ALA A 54 6.11 5.92 5.33
N LEU A 55 5.24 5.67 4.35
CA LEU A 55 4.98 4.30 3.90
C LEU A 55 6.22 3.68 3.24
N TYR A 56 6.99 4.46 2.48
CA TYR A 56 8.27 4.00 1.89
C TYR A 56 9.31 3.70 2.96
N GLU A 57 9.44 4.55 3.97
CA GLU A 57 10.28 4.30 5.15
C GLU A 57 9.86 3.01 5.87
N THR A 58 8.56 2.81 6.06
CA THR A 58 8.02 1.58 6.65
C THR A 58 8.44 0.34 5.85
N ILE A 59 8.28 0.36 4.53
CA ILE A 59 8.69 -0.74 3.63
C ILE A 59 10.19 -1.00 3.75
N ARG A 60 11.01 0.06 3.73
CA ARG A 60 12.47 -0.07 3.84
C ARG A 60 12.89 -0.65 5.19
N ARG A 61 12.30 -0.22 6.31
CA ARG A 61 12.56 -0.79 7.64
C ARG A 61 12.18 -2.28 7.68
N ILE A 62 11.03 -2.66 7.12
CA ILE A 62 10.62 -4.07 7.00
C ILE A 62 11.68 -4.87 6.23
N ILE A 63 12.13 -4.39 5.07
CA ILE A 63 13.17 -5.06 4.27
C ILE A 63 14.47 -5.20 5.06
N GLN A 64 14.89 -4.15 5.78
CA GLN A 64 16.10 -4.21 6.62
C GLN A 64 15.97 -5.28 7.70
N PHE A 65 14.85 -5.33 8.42
CA PHE A 65 14.61 -6.38 9.41
C PHE A 65 14.61 -7.78 8.81
N ARG A 66 14.11 -7.94 7.57
CA ARG A 66 14.17 -9.22 6.87
C ARG A 66 15.61 -9.63 6.58
N ILE A 67 16.41 -8.73 6.01
CA ILE A 67 17.82 -8.97 5.69
C ILE A 67 18.59 -9.36 6.95
N ASP A 68 18.46 -8.56 8.02
CA ASP A 68 19.22 -8.74 9.26
C ASP A 68 18.92 -10.07 9.98
N ASN A 69 17.73 -10.65 9.72
CA ASN A 69 17.30 -11.91 10.32
C ASN A 69 17.28 -13.09 9.31
N GLY A 70 17.90 -12.93 8.14
CA GLY A 70 18.01 -13.98 7.12
C GLY A 70 16.66 -14.41 6.51
N ALA A 71 15.65 -13.55 6.55
CA ALA A 71 14.35 -13.78 5.93
C ALA A 71 14.40 -13.45 4.43
N ASN A 72 15.12 -14.29 3.68
CA ASN A 72 15.52 -14.06 2.29
C ASN A 72 14.49 -14.50 1.25
N THR A 73 13.31 -14.98 1.65
CA THR A 73 12.24 -15.26 0.70
C THR A 73 11.56 -13.97 0.24
N ASN A 74 10.78 -14.06 -0.84
CA ASN A 74 9.94 -12.97 -1.30
C ASN A 74 8.94 -12.52 -0.22
N ALA A 75 8.63 -11.23 -0.18
CA ALA A 75 7.51 -10.67 0.55
C ALA A 75 6.72 -9.73 -0.36
N PHE A 76 5.40 -9.93 -0.39
CA PHE A 76 4.48 -8.99 -0.99
C PHE A 76 4.07 -7.94 0.03
N ILE A 77 4.21 -6.67 -0.36
CA ILE A 77 3.92 -5.51 0.47
C ILE A 77 2.93 -4.62 -0.26
N ASN A 78 1.67 -5.06 -0.23
CA ASN A 78 0.54 -4.36 -0.83
C ASN A 78 -0.25 -3.65 0.26
N PHE A 79 0.21 -2.47 0.65
CA PHE A 79 -0.43 -1.67 1.69
C PHE A 79 -1.38 -0.65 1.08
N ALA A 80 -2.39 -0.26 1.85
CA ALA A 80 -3.22 0.90 1.59
C ALA A 80 -3.37 1.65 2.92
N VAL A 81 -3.04 2.94 2.92
CA VAL A 81 -3.17 3.84 4.07
C VAL A 81 -3.90 5.10 3.64
N SER A 82 -4.72 5.63 4.54
CA SER A 82 -5.41 6.90 4.34
C SER A 82 -5.54 7.63 5.67
N ASP A 83 -5.50 8.95 5.60
CA ASP A 83 -5.82 9.87 6.70
C ASP A 83 -7.24 10.45 6.57
N GLY A 84 -8.05 9.93 5.64
CA GLY A 84 -9.39 10.43 5.32
C GLY A 84 -9.41 11.57 4.30
N ILE A 85 -8.25 12.09 3.88
CA ILE A 85 -8.12 13.13 2.86
C ILE A 85 -7.28 12.62 1.68
N SER A 86 -6.11 12.08 1.99
CA SER A 86 -5.18 11.48 1.05
C SER A 86 -5.18 9.96 1.20
N THR A 87 -4.79 9.26 0.14
CA THR A 87 -4.66 7.80 0.16
C THR A 87 -3.38 7.39 -0.57
N VAL A 88 -2.62 6.47 0.01
CA VAL A 88 -1.46 5.85 -0.63
C VAL A 88 -1.65 4.35 -0.64
N ALA A 89 -1.50 3.73 -1.81
CA ALA A 89 -1.49 2.28 -1.96
C ALA A 89 -0.22 1.82 -2.68
N THR A 90 0.33 0.68 -2.27
CA THR A 90 1.56 0.13 -2.84
C THR A 90 1.29 -1.20 -3.53
N ARG A 91 2.02 -1.46 -4.60
CA ARG A 91 2.14 -2.78 -5.22
C ARG A 91 3.60 -3.17 -5.23
N PHE A 92 4.09 -3.78 -4.16
CA PHE A 92 5.53 -4.02 -3.98
C PHE A 92 5.85 -5.49 -3.71
N ALA A 93 6.97 -5.95 -4.26
CA ALA A 93 7.54 -7.25 -3.91
C ALA A 93 9.05 -7.13 -3.72
N THR A 94 9.61 -7.90 -2.77
CA THR A 94 11.03 -7.85 -2.42
C THR A 94 11.93 -8.65 -3.37
N ASP A 95 11.40 -9.68 -4.04
CA ASP A 95 12.15 -10.48 -5.03
C ASP A 95 11.90 -9.95 -6.45
N ALA A 96 12.98 -9.77 -7.23
CA ALA A 96 12.96 -9.32 -8.63
C ALA A 96 12.12 -10.23 -9.57
N ASN A 97 11.97 -11.51 -9.27
CA ASN A 97 11.28 -12.48 -10.11
C ASN A 97 9.83 -12.76 -9.69
N SER A 98 9.39 -12.23 -8.55
CA SER A 98 8.03 -12.48 -8.07
C SER A 98 7.00 -11.56 -8.72
N GLN A 99 5.74 -11.99 -8.73
CA GLN A 99 4.61 -11.17 -9.17
C GLN A 99 3.68 -10.93 -7.98
N PRO A 100 3.62 -9.71 -7.41
CA PRO A 100 2.61 -9.37 -6.43
C PRO A 100 1.24 -9.38 -7.09
N ALA A 101 0.21 -9.59 -6.27
CA ALA A 101 -1.19 -9.44 -6.68
C ALA A 101 -1.37 -8.14 -7.47
N SER A 102 -2.28 -8.18 -8.45
CA SER A 102 -2.56 -7.01 -9.27
C SER A 102 -3.14 -5.88 -8.42
N LEU A 103 -2.93 -4.66 -8.89
CA LEU A 103 -3.54 -3.45 -8.35
C LEU A 103 -3.96 -2.62 -9.54
N PHE A 104 -5.20 -2.18 -9.56
CA PHE A 104 -5.80 -1.36 -10.59
C PHE A 104 -6.36 -0.10 -9.96
N TYR A 105 -6.44 0.95 -10.75
CA TYR A 105 -7.22 2.12 -10.39
C TYR A 105 -7.99 2.66 -11.57
N THR A 106 -9.07 3.38 -11.27
CA THR A 106 -9.82 4.16 -12.25
C THR A 106 -10.33 5.43 -11.58
N GLN A 107 -10.66 6.43 -12.39
CA GLN A 107 -11.16 7.73 -11.94
C GLN A 107 -12.32 8.16 -12.83
N GLY A 108 -13.45 8.49 -12.21
CA GLY A 108 -14.66 8.85 -12.93
C GLY A 108 -15.92 8.83 -12.07
N THR A 109 -17.06 8.95 -12.74
CA THR A 109 -18.39 8.68 -12.17
C THR A 109 -18.73 7.21 -12.37
N PHE A 110 -19.35 6.58 -11.36
CA PHE A 110 -19.68 5.15 -11.37
C PHE A 110 -21.19 4.99 -11.32
N ASP A 111 -21.74 4.29 -12.30
CA ASP A 111 -23.17 4.00 -12.41
C ASP A 111 -23.39 2.49 -12.44
N TYR A 112 -24.40 2.00 -11.71
CA TYR A 112 -24.75 0.59 -11.72
C TYR A 112 -25.90 0.34 -12.70
N GLU A 113 -25.65 -0.53 -13.68
CA GLU A 113 -26.63 -0.92 -14.70
C GLU A 113 -27.35 -2.20 -14.30
N GLN A 114 -28.58 -2.07 -13.77
CA GLN A 114 -29.36 -3.22 -13.28
C GLN A 114 -29.60 -4.33 -14.31
N LEU A 115 -29.74 -4.00 -15.59
CA LEU A 115 -30.00 -5.01 -16.64
C LEU A 115 -28.76 -5.84 -16.98
N ALA A 116 -27.58 -5.24 -16.89
CA ALA A 116 -26.30 -5.89 -17.12
C ALA A 116 -25.72 -6.49 -15.83
N ASP A 117 -26.22 -6.09 -14.66
CA ASP A 117 -25.61 -6.38 -13.35
C ASP A 117 -24.13 -5.97 -13.29
N ASP A 118 -23.81 -4.82 -13.91
CA ASP A 118 -22.44 -4.32 -14.05
C ASP A 118 -22.32 -2.87 -13.59
N ILE A 119 -21.09 -2.46 -13.26
CA ILE A 119 -20.73 -1.06 -13.01
C ILE A 119 -20.16 -0.49 -14.31
N THR A 120 -20.59 0.71 -14.69
CA THR A 120 -19.96 1.48 -15.76
C THR A 120 -19.14 2.62 -15.18
N VAL A 121 -18.06 2.99 -15.88
CA VAL A 121 -17.16 4.06 -15.46
C VAL A 121 -17.12 5.16 -16.52
N ASN A 122 -17.66 6.31 -16.18
CA ASN A 122 -17.57 7.53 -16.97
C ASN A 122 -16.31 8.30 -16.57
N LYS A 123 -15.26 8.22 -17.41
CA LYS A 123 -13.93 8.79 -17.12
C LYS A 123 -13.97 10.32 -16.98
N GLU A 124 -13.49 10.81 -15.84
CA GLU A 124 -13.42 12.24 -15.53
C GLU A 124 -12.17 12.55 -14.71
N SER A 125 -11.48 13.66 -14.97
CA SER A 125 -10.22 14.00 -14.30
C SER A 125 -10.36 14.44 -12.85
N ASN A 126 -11.57 14.75 -12.39
CA ASN A 126 -11.87 15.13 -11.00
C ASN A 126 -12.98 14.26 -10.40
N GLY A 127 -13.19 13.07 -10.98
CA GLY A 127 -14.20 12.11 -10.52
C GLY A 127 -13.74 11.33 -9.29
N ASN A 128 -14.61 10.43 -8.83
CA ASN A 128 -14.30 9.49 -7.76
C ASN A 128 -13.19 8.53 -8.18
N ILE A 129 -12.37 8.11 -7.23
CA ILE A 129 -11.24 7.20 -7.49
C ILE A 129 -11.51 5.86 -6.81
N ILE A 130 -11.38 4.78 -7.57
CA ILE A 130 -11.39 3.42 -7.03
C ILE A 130 -10.02 2.81 -7.24
N ILE A 131 -9.49 2.20 -6.18
CA ILE A 131 -8.27 1.40 -6.19
C ILE A 131 -8.64 0.00 -5.72
N CYS A 132 -8.34 -1.04 -6.49
CA CYS A 132 -8.75 -2.41 -6.21
C CYS A 132 -7.77 -3.44 -6.77
N SER A 133 -7.87 -4.70 -6.33
CA SER A 133 -7.00 -5.78 -6.83
C SER A 133 -7.36 -6.25 -8.23
N GLU A 134 -8.63 -6.13 -8.61
CA GLU A 134 -9.21 -6.55 -9.89
C GLU A 134 -10.30 -5.56 -10.30
N PRO A 135 -10.45 -5.23 -11.60
CA PRO A 135 -11.52 -4.37 -12.10
C PRO A 135 -12.90 -4.81 -11.58
N LEU A 136 -13.73 -3.85 -11.19
CA LEU A 136 -15.10 -4.08 -10.69
C LEU A 136 -16.16 -4.07 -11.80
N THR A 137 -15.71 -4.13 -13.05
CA THR A 137 -16.54 -4.05 -14.25
C THR A 137 -16.34 -5.28 -15.12
N GLU A 138 -17.31 -5.67 -15.94
CA GLU A 138 -17.18 -6.86 -16.82
C GLU A 138 -15.96 -6.76 -17.75
N THR A 139 -15.67 -5.55 -18.25
CA THR A 139 -14.49 -5.26 -19.06
C THR A 139 -13.42 -4.57 -18.23
N SER A 140 -12.14 -4.73 -18.60
CA SER A 140 -11.05 -3.96 -17.99
C SER A 140 -10.84 -2.58 -18.63
N GLU A 141 -11.74 -2.16 -19.52
CA GLU A 141 -11.65 -0.88 -20.20
C GLU A 141 -11.74 0.26 -19.18
N GLY A 142 -10.86 1.24 -19.33
CA GLY A 142 -10.73 2.34 -18.36
C GLY A 142 -9.96 1.99 -17.09
N TRP A 143 -9.70 0.73 -16.75
CA TRP A 143 -8.87 0.40 -15.58
C TRP A 143 -7.38 0.49 -15.92
N ILE A 144 -6.63 1.20 -15.09
CA ILE A 144 -5.18 1.34 -15.24
C ILE A 144 -4.51 0.37 -14.26
N LYS A 145 -3.77 -0.59 -14.79
CA LYS A 145 -2.99 -1.52 -13.98
C LYS A 145 -1.75 -0.81 -13.43
N VAL A 146 -1.62 -0.75 -12.11
CA VAL A 146 -0.44 -0.20 -11.44
C VAL A 146 0.73 -1.14 -11.69
N ALA A 147 1.84 -0.58 -12.17
CA ALA A 147 3.06 -1.33 -12.40
C ALA A 147 3.58 -1.95 -11.09
N ARG A 148 4.35 -3.03 -11.21
CA ARG A 148 4.99 -3.63 -10.04
C ARG A 148 6.02 -2.66 -9.46
N ASN A 149 6.18 -2.68 -8.14
CA ASN A 149 7.04 -1.81 -7.35
C ASN A 149 6.73 -0.32 -7.60
N HIS A 150 5.45 -0.01 -7.77
CA HIS A 150 4.93 1.36 -7.82
C HIS A 150 3.96 1.59 -6.66
N ALA A 151 3.78 2.86 -6.32
CA ALA A 151 2.72 3.34 -5.47
C ALA A 151 1.74 4.18 -6.29
N ILE A 152 0.50 4.18 -5.85
CA ILE A 152 -0.53 5.13 -6.24
C ILE A 152 -0.78 6.08 -5.07
N VAL A 153 -0.82 7.37 -5.36
CA VAL A 153 -1.07 8.44 -4.40
C VAL A 153 -2.27 9.22 -4.89
N VAL A 154 -3.27 9.35 -4.02
CA VAL A 154 -4.42 10.24 -4.18
C VAL A 154 -4.24 11.37 -3.20
N ASP A 155 -4.15 12.60 -3.70
CA ASP A 155 -4.02 13.79 -2.86
C ASP A 155 -5.38 14.41 -2.51
N SER A 156 -5.35 15.50 -1.73
CA SER A 156 -6.53 16.24 -1.30
C SER A 156 -7.32 16.91 -2.45
N ASN A 157 -6.77 16.96 -3.66
CA ASN A 157 -7.42 17.52 -4.84
C ASN A 157 -7.98 16.42 -5.77
N ASN A 158 -8.09 15.17 -5.30
CA ASN A 158 -8.41 14.00 -6.11
C ASN A 158 -7.46 13.82 -7.31
N SER A 159 -6.21 14.29 -7.20
CA SER A 159 -5.19 14.03 -8.21
C SER A 159 -4.56 12.67 -7.96
N VAL A 160 -4.43 11.87 -9.02
CA VAL A 160 -3.78 10.57 -8.95
C VAL A 160 -2.36 10.66 -9.49
N THR A 161 -1.39 10.30 -8.67
CA THR A 161 0.00 10.10 -9.09
C THR A 161 0.38 8.63 -8.95
N VAL A 162 1.03 8.07 -9.98
CA VAL A 162 1.60 6.72 -9.93
C VAL A 162 3.09 6.83 -10.16
N GLU A 163 3.88 6.31 -9.23
CA GLU A 163 5.34 6.45 -9.29
C GLU A 163 6.06 5.19 -8.78
N ALA A 164 7.29 5.01 -9.25
CA ALA A 164 8.13 3.90 -8.82
C ALA A 164 8.56 4.10 -7.36
N ILE A 165 8.49 3.02 -6.58
CA ILE A 165 8.99 3.02 -5.21
C ILE A 165 10.52 2.90 -5.28
N PRO A 166 11.30 3.89 -4.79
CA PRO A 166 12.75 3.95 -4.94
C PRO A 166 13.46 3.04 -3.91
N ILE A 167 13.01 1.79 -3.80
CA ILE A 167 13.54 0.79 -2.88
C ILE A 167 13.99 -0.42 -3.72
N PRO A 168 15.26 -0.83 -3.64
CA PRO A 168 15.76 -1.95 -4.41
C PRO A 168 15.15 -3.27 -3.94
N PHE A 169 15.24 -4.29 -4.80
CA PHE A 169 14.93 -5.67 -4.43
C PHE A 169 15.90 -6.17 -3.34
N GLN A 170 15.42 -7.07 -2.50
CA GLN A 170 16.19 -7.68 -1.40
C GLN A 170 17.19 -8.74 -1.93
N SER A 171 16.94 -9.29 -3.12
CA SER A 171 17.68 -10.39 -3.74
C SER A 171 17.91 -10.15 -5.23
#